data_AF-A0A1M6QSZ3-F1
#
_entry.id   AF-A0A1M6QSZ3-F1
#
_cell.length_a   1.000
_cell.length_b   1.000
_cell.length_c   1.000
_cell.angle_alpha   90.00
_cell.angle_beta   90.00
_cell.angle_gamma   90.00
#
_symmetry.space_group_name_H-M   'P 1'
#
loop_
_entity.id
_entity.type
_entity.pdbx_description
1 polymer ?
#
loop_
_entity_poly.entity_id
_entity_poly.type
_entity_poly.pdbx_seq_one_letter_code
_entity_poly.pdbx_strand_id
1 'polypeptide(L)'
;MQRKRYTLEFKEQILKEVREVGNAAQVARRHGIVPKVVYNWMSKSKHQDWQSAAPEAKKVASYIPSSSEFKELETENDKLKRILGDKDLEI
;
A
#
# COMPACT_ATOMS: atom_id res chain seq x y z
N MET A 1 -16.61 -18.85 23.30
CA MET A 1 -17.01 -18.37 21.95
C MET A 1 -16.15 -19.07 20.91
N GLN A 2 -16.71 -19.96 20.09
CA GLN A 2 -15.93 -20.65 19.06
C GLN A 2 -15.64 -19.71 17.88
N ARG A 3 -14.36 -19.62 17.48
CA ARG A 3 -13.97 -18.83 16.32
C ARG A 3 -14.27 -19.62 15.05
N LYS A 4 -15.22 -19.16 14.23
CA LYS A 4 -15.41 -19.68 12.87
C LYS A 4 -14.12 -19.46 12.07
N ARG A 5 -13.54 -20.55 11.55
CA ARG A 5 -12.41 -20.51 10.62
C ARG A 5 -12.95 -20.59 9.20
N TYR A 6 -12.39 -19.78 8.32
CA TYR A 6 -12.70 -19.76 6.90
C TYR A 6 -11.43 -20.12 6.13
N THR A 7 -11.58 -20.96 5.10
CA THR A 7 -10.48 -21.34 4.20
C THR A 7 -9.95 -20.13 3.43
N LEU A 8 -8.74 -20.24 2.87
CA LEU A 8 -8.17 -19.15 2.07
C LEU A 8 -8.99 -18.92 0.80
N GLU A 9 -9.29 -19.99 0.06
CA GLU A 9 -10.10 -19.97 -1.16
C GLU A 9 -11.45 -19.27 -0.95
N PHE A 10 -12.14 -19.57 0.16
CA PHE A 10 -13.40 -18.93 0.48
C PHE A 10 -13.25 -17.43 0.71
N LYS A 11 -12.19 -16.99 1.42
CA LYS A 11 -11.94 -15.56 1.61
C LYS A 11 -11.65 -14.87 0.29
N GLU A 12 -10.90 -15.50 -0.60
CA GLU A 12 -10.56 -14.95 -1.92
C GLU A 12 -11.79 -14.82 -2.81
N GLN A 13 -12.67 -15.84 -2.81
CA GLN A 13 -13.96 -15.80 -3.51
C GLN A 13 -14.81 -14.61 -3.03
N ILE A 14 -14.93 -14.45 -1.71
CA ILE A 14 -15.69 -13.33 -1.12
C ILE A 14 -15.07 -11.98 -1.53
N LEU A 15 -13.75 -11.83 -1.42
CA LEU A 15 -13.07 -10.58 -1.78
C LEU A 15 -13.18 -10.26 -3.28
N LYS A 16 -13.24 -11.27 -4.14
CA LYS A 16 -13.52 -11.11 -5.58
C LYS A 16 -14.95 -10.61 -5.81
N GLU A 17 -15.95 -11.27 -5.23
CA GLU A 17 -17.36 -10.84 -5.35
C GLU A 17 -17.56 -9.41 -4.81
N VAL A 18 -16.90 -9.05 -3.71
CA VAL A 18 -16.96 -7.68 -3.17
C VAL A 18 -16.39 -6.65 -4.14
N ARG A 19 -15.33 -6.98 -4.90
CA ARG A 19 -14.78 -6.10 -5.95
C ARG A 19 -15.72 -5.95 -7.14
N GLU A 20 -16.42 -7.02 -7.51
CA GLU A 20 -17.38 -7.01 -8.63
C GLU A 20 -18.68 -6.27 -8.29
N VAL A 21 -19.20 -6.48 -7.08
CA VAL A 21 -20.48 -5.89 -6.62
C VAL A 21 -20.30 -4.49 -6.05
N GLY A 22 -19.13 -4.17 -5.51
CA GLY A 22 -18.84 -2.88 -4.84
C GLY A 22 -19.49 -2.72 -3.46
N ASN A 23 -20.24 -3.73 -2.97
CA ASN A 23 -20.94 -3.67 -1.68
C ASN A 23 -20.59 -4.84 -0.75
N ALA A 24 -19.62 -4.61 0.14
CA ALA A 24 -19.14 -5.62 1.08
C ALA A 24 -20.21 -6.11 2.07
N ALA A 25 -21.11 -5.23 2.52
CA ALA A 25 -22.14 -5.60 3.48
C ALA A 25 -23.21 -6.51 2.86
N GLN A 26 -23.55 -6.28 1.60
CA GLN A 26 -24.48 -7.13 0.85
C GLN A 26 -23.90 -8.52 0.61
N VAL A 27 -22.66 -8.61 0.14
CA VAL A 27 -21.97 -9.89 -0.07
C VAL A 27 -21.85 -10.65 1.26
N ALA A 28 -21.46 -9.97 2.35
CA ALA A 28 -21.37 -10.60 3.66
C ALA A 28 -22.69 -11.23 4.11
N ARG A 29 -23.82 -10.51 3.92
CA ARG A 29 -25.16 -11.04 4.26
C ARG A 29 -25.53 -12.28 3.42
N ARG A 30 -25.23 -12.29 2.12
CA ARG A 30 -25.50 -13.44 1.23
C ARG A 30 -24.79 -14.71 1.69
N HIS A 31 -23.58 -14.56 2.22
CA HIS A 31 -22.74 -15.68 2.68
C HIS A 31 -22.85 -15.95 4.19
N GLY A 32 -23.77 -15.29 4.90
CA GLY A 32 -23.95 -15.47 6.35
C GLY A 32 -22.76 -15.01 7.19
N ILE A 33 -21.96 -14.09 6.66
CA ILE A 33 -20.76 -13.54 7.29
C ILE A 33 -21.10 -12.18 7.89
N VAL A 34 -20.56 -11.89 9.07
CA VAL A 34 -20.67 -10.55 9.65
C VAL A 34 -19.86 -9.56 8.79
N PRO A 35 -20.43 -8.44 8.32
CA PRO A 35 -19.74 -7.49 7.44
C PRO A 35 -18.36 -7.07 7.94
N LYS A 36 -18.21 -6.86 9.26
CA LYS A 36 -16.92 -6.54 9.93
C LYS A 36 -15.79 -7.52 9.57
N VAL A 37 -16.10 -8.81 9.41
CA VAL A 37 -15.12 -9.83 9.05
C VAL A 37 -14.62 -9.63 7.61
N VAL A 38 -15.52 -9.31 6.69
CA VAL A 38 -15.18 -9.03 5.29
C VAL A 38 -14.34 -7.74 5.18
N TYR A 39 -14.69 -6.69 5.92
CA TYR A 39 -13.86 -5.47 5.99
C TYR A 39 -12.45 -5.74 6.51
N ASN A 40 -12.31 -6.60 7.52
CA ASN A 40 -10.99 -7.02 8.01
C ASN A 40 -10.20 -7.80 6.96
N TRP A 41 -10.85 -8.65 6.15
CA TRP A 41 -10.17 -9.35 5.05
C TRP A 41 -9.73 -8.38 3.97
N MET A 42 -10.56 -7.41 3.59
CA MET A 42 -10.19 -6.38 2.61
C MET A 42 -9.00 -5.54 3.08
N SER A 43 -8.97 -5.16 4.37
CA SER A 43 -7.83 -4.42 4.92
C SER A 43 -6.54 -5.25 4.90
N LYS A 44 -6.64 -6.56 5.15
CA LYS A 44 -5.48 -7.46 5.11
C LYS A 44 -5.03 -7.76 3.68
N SER A 45 -5.97 -7.86 2.74
CA SER A 45 -5.67 -8.15 1.34
C SER A 45 -5.00 -6.96 0.63
N LYS A 46 -5.23 -5.72 1.09
CA LYS A 46 -4.49 -4.53 0.60
C LYS A 46 -2.98 -4.61 0.84
N HIS A 47 -2.54 -5.42 1.80
CA HIS A 47 -1.13 -5.68 2.08
C HIS A 47 -0.67 -7.03 1.54
N GLN A 48 -1.51 -7.73 0.77
CA GLN A 48 -1.19 -9.05 0.25
C GLN A 48 -0.07 -8.99 -0.79
N ASP A 49 0.03 -7.90 -1.55
CA ASP A 49 1.15 -7.66 -2.46
C ASP A 49 2.49 -7.55 -1.69
N TRP A 50 2.48 -6.91 -0.51
CA TRP A 50 3.64 -6.85 0.39
C TRP A 50 3.91 -8.17 1.13
N GLN A 51 2.88 -8.96 1.42
CA GLN A 51 3.01 -10.24 2.11
C GLN A 51 3.45 -11.37 1.17
N SER A 52 2.98 -11.38 -0.08
CA SER A 52 3.35 -12.31 -1.15
C SER A 52 4.58 -11.86 -1.95
N ALA A 53 5.03 -10.62 -1.81
CA ALA A 53 6.31 -10.18 -2.35
C ALA A 53 7.43 -11.12 -1.88
N ALA A 54 8.35 -11.46 -2.80
CA ALA A 54 9.55 -12.21 -2.45
C ALA A 54 10.32 -11.48 -1.32
N PRO A 55 10.99 -12.19 -0.40
CA PRO A 55 11.77 -11.56 0.66
C PRO A 55 12.77 -10.52 0.13
N GLU A 56 13.28 -10.68 -1.09
CA GLU A 56 14.13 -9.71 -1.80
C GLU A 56 13.41 -8.38 -2.09
N ALA A 57 12.12 -8.40 -2.46
CA ALA A 57 11.33 -7.20 -2.72
C ALA A 57 10.88 -6.47 -1.44
N LYS A 58 10.96 -7.15 -0.28
CA LYS A 58 10.73 -6.55 1.04
C LYS A 58 11.98 -5.91 1.64
N LYS A 59 13.16 -6.22 1.10
CA LYS A 59 14.42 -5.57 1.47
C LYS A 59 14.42 -4.19 0.84
N VAL A 60 13.98 -3.19 1.58
CA VAL A 60 14.41 -1.81 1.32
C VAL A 60 15.90 -1.80 1.65
N ALA A 61 16.76 -1.89 0.64
CA ALA A 61 18.17 -1.58 0.85
C ALA A 61 18.21 -0.19 1.47
N SER A 62 18.83 -0.05 2.64
CA SER A 62 19.11 1.27 3.20
C SER A 62 19.92 2.01 2.15
N TYR A 63 19.30 2.98 1.47
CA TYR A 63 20.01 3.81 0.51
C TYR A 63 20.97 4.68 1.29
N ILE A 64 22.26 4.36 1.20
CA ILE A 64 23.34 5.13 1.78
C ILE A 64 24.05 5.75 0.58
N PRO A 65 23.79 7.03 0.26
CA PRO A 65 24.45 7.68 -0.86
C PRO A 65 25.96 7.72 -0.61
N SER A 66 26.74 7.48 -1.66
CA SER A 66 28.18 7.73 -1.63
C SER A 66 28.46 9.22 -1.40
N SER A 67 29.68 9.54 -0.94
CA SER A 67 30.06 10.94 -0.72
C SER A 67 29.97 11.80 -2.00
N SER A 68 30.22 11.20 -3.16
CA SER A 68 30.07 11.86 -4.47
C SER A 68 28.61 12.13 -4.82
N GLU A 69 27.73 11.13 -4.68
CA GLU A 69 26.29 11.30 -4.94
C GLU A 69 25.68 12.33 -3.99
N PHE A 70 26.11 12.35 -2.73
CA PHE A 70 25.65 13.35 -1.76
C PHE A 70 26.02 14.78 -2.19
N LYS A 71 27.25 14.99 -2.67
CA LYS A 71 27.70 16.30 -3.17
C LYS A 71 26.96 16.74 -4.44
N GLU A 72 26.66 15.79 -5.33
CA GLU A 72 25.88 16.07 -6.53
C GLU A 72 24.46 16.50 -6.17
N LEU A 73 23.80 15.78 -5.25
CA LEU A 73 22.49 16.14 -4.73
C LEU A 73 22.48 17.50 -4.03
N GLU A 74 23.52 17.82 -3.26
CA GLU A 74 23.67 19.12 -2.59
C GLU A 74 23.80 20.25 -3.63
N THR A 75 24.60 20.05 -4.67
CA THR A 75 24.78 21.00 -5.76
C THR A 75 23.48 21.24 -6.54
N GLU A 76 22.73 20.16 -6.81
CA GLU A 76 21.43 20.26 -7.48
C GLU A 76 20.40 20.97 -6.60
N ASN A 77 20.41 20.72 -5.29
CA ASN A 77 19.54 21.40 -4.33
C ASN A 77 19.81 22.91 -4.29
N ASP A 78 21.08 23.31 -4.26
CA ASP A 78 21.46 24.72 -4.27
C ASP A 78 21.10 25.41 -5.58
N LYS A 79 21.22 24.70 -6.72
CA LYS A 79 20.76 25.20 -8.01
C LYS A 79 19.25 25.42 -8.03
N LEU A 80 18.47 24.46 -7.50
CA LEU A 80 17.02 24.57 -7.42
C LEU A 80 16.58 25.70 -6.49
N LYS A 81 17.24 25.86 -5.33
CA LYS A 81 16.99 26.98 -4.41
C LYS A 81 17.24 28.33 -5.06
N ARG A 82 18.32 28.47 -5.84
CA ARG A 82 18.59 29.70 -6.61
C ARG A 82 17.50 29.96 -7.63
N ILE A 83 17.13 28.97 -8.45
CA ILE A 83 16.07 29.13 -9.45
C ILE A 83 14.73 29.50 -8.81
N LEU A 84 14.41 28.94 -7.64
CA LEU A 84 13.21 29.31 -6.88
C LEU A 84 13.30 30.74 -6.35
N GLY A 85 14.44 31.12 -5.77
CA GLY A 85 14.65 32.49 -5.28
C GLY A 85 14.63 33.54 -6.40
N ASP A 86 15.20 33.23 -7.56
CA ASP A 86 15.19 34.12 -8.74
C ASP A 86 13.77 34.28 -9.29
N LYS A 87 12.96 33.20 -9.28
CA LYS A 87 11.53 33.27 -9.63
C LYS A 87 10.69 34.09 -8.63
N ASP A 88 11.04 34.07 -7.35
CA ASP A 88 10.36 34.88 -6.33
C ASP A 88 10.71 36.37 -6.41
N LEU A 89 11.79 36.73 -7.13
CA LEU A 89 12.25 38.12 -7.33
C LEU A 89 11.79 38.75 -8.66
N GLU A 90 11.15 37.99 -9.56
CA GLU A 90 10.53 38.51 -10.79
C GLU A 90 9.11 39.10 -10.55
N ILE A 91 8.93 39.87 -9.47
CA ILE A 91 7.68 40.60 -9.14
C ILE A 91 7.88 42.11 -9.26
#